data_AF-T1H138-F1
#
_entry.id   AF-T1H138-F1
#
_cell.length_a   1.000
_cell.length_b   1.000
_cell.length_c   1.000
_cell.angle_alpha   90.00
_cell.angle_beta   90.00
_cell.angle_gamma   90.00
#
_symmetry.space_group_name_H-M   'P 1'
#
loop_
_entity.id
_entity.type
_entity.pdbx_description
1 polymer ?
#
loop_
_entity_poly.entity_id
_entity_poly.type
_entity_poly.pdbx_seq_one_letter_code
_entity_poly.pdbx_strand_id
1 'polypeptide(L)'
;GHCFDAQSGAPPRGLQFTLGTKENPLVVDTIVMANLGYFQLKANPGVWELRLRQGKSADIYDVTSADGLNTIHGKNSTRILISSLRSHVIKIKVAKKPDKMNADLLSDDEDNSGGIWNSITSSFGGSSEDEGETINIFSVASGHLYERLLRIMMVSTMKHTKSPVKFWFLKNYLSPQFTDFLPQMSKEYGFKYELVQYKWPRWLHQQTEKQRIIWGYKILFLDVLFPLDVKKIIFVDADAIVRADLKELMELNLNGAPYAYTPF
;
A
#
# COMPACT_ATOMS: atom_id res chain seq x y z
N GLY A 1 3.92 -0.32 -14.61
CA GLY A 1 4.40 0.53 -15.71
C GLY A 1 5.69 1.20 -15.30
N HIS A 2 6.11 2.18 -16.08
CA HIS A 2 7.24 3.06 -15.77
C HIS A 2 6.77 4.51 -15.85
N CYS A 3 7.11 5.35 -14.89
CA CYS A 3 6.76 6.76 -14.86
C CYS A 3 8.04 7.62 -14.81
N PHE A 4 8.10 8.63 -15.66
CA PHE A 4 9.23 9.55 -15.74
C PHE A 4 8.75 10.98 -15.85
N ASP A 5 9.50 11.90 -15.25
CA ASP A 5 9.33 13.33 -15.47
C ASP A 5 9.78 13.69 -16.90
N ALA A 6 8.95 14.42 -17.64
CA ALA A 6 9.14 14.73 -19.04
C ALA A 6 10.30 15.70 -19.28
N GLN A 7 10.63 16.55 -18.30
CA GLN A 7 11.69 17.54 -18.41
C GLN A 7 13.04 16.96 -17.97
N SER A 8 13.08 16.32 -16.80
CA SER A 8 14.32 15.79 -16.23
C SER A 8 14.65 14.37 -16.69
N GLY A 9 13.66 13.60 -17.17
CA GLY A 9 13.79 12.17 -17.44
C GLY A 9 13.91 11.31 -16.18
N ALA A 10 13.93 11.92 -14.99
CA ALA A 10 14.07 11.21 -13.72
C ALA A 10 12.73 10.58 -13.28
N PRO A 11 12.76 9.45 -12.56
CA PRO A 11 11.58 8.91 -11.88
C PRO A 11 11.01 9.89 -10.85
N PRO A 12 9.73 10.28 -10.92
CA PRO A 12 9.07 11.11 -9.90
C PRO A 12 8.76 10.23 -8.68
N ARG A 13 9.78 9.95 -7.86
CA ARG A 13 9.68 9.07 -6.69
C ARG A 13 8.60 9.54 -5.71
N GLY A 14 7.75 8.62 -5.27
CA GLY A 14 6.62 8.91 -4.37
C GLY A 14 5.37 9.44 -5.05
N LEU A 15 5.36 9.64 -6.38
CA LEU A 15 4.17 10.05 -7.11
C LEU A 15 3.07 8.99 -6.98
N GLN A 16 1.88 9.42 -6.61
CA GLN A 16 0.77 8.53 -6.30
C GLN A 16 -0.17 8.40 -7.49
N PHE A 17 -0.49 7.15 -7.84
CA PHE A 17 -1.50 6.82 -8.83
C PHE A 17 -2.69 6.13 -8.20
N THR A 18 -3.85 6.32 -8.80
CA THR A 18 -5.07 5.57 -8.51
C THR A 18 -5.58 4.91 -9.78
N LEU A 19 -6.12 3.71 -9.65
CA LEU A 19 -6.79 2.98 -10.71
C LEU A 19 -8.21 2.66 -10.25
N GLY A 20 -9.17 2.91 -11.13
CA GLY A 20 -10.55 2.60 -10.87
C GLY A 20 -11.37 2.42 -12.14
N THR A 21 -12.68 2.30 -11.98
CA THR A 21 -13.65 2.33 -13.07
C THR A 21 -14.31 3.70 -13.13
N LYS A 22 -15.22 3.90 -14.09
CA LYS A 22 -16.00 5.15 -14.15
C LYS A 22 -16.91 5.33 -12.94
N GLU A 23 -17.45 4.24 -12.41
CA GLU A 23 -18.38 4.23 -11.27
C GLU A 23 -17.63 4.36 -9.94
N ASN A 24 -16.49 3.68 -9.82
CA ASN A 24 -15.61 3.78 -8.66
C ASN A 24 -14.19 4.20 -9.11
N PRO A 25 -13.86 5.50 -9.09
CA PRO A 25 -12.57 6.01 -9.54
C PRO A 25 -11.36 5.58 -8.68
N LEU A 26 -11.59 5.09 -7.46
CA LEU A 26 -10.55 4.72 -6.49
C LEU A 26 -10.75 3.26 -6.05
N VAL A 27 -10.25 2.31 -6.85
CA VAL A 27 -10.30 0.87 -6.51
C VAL A 27 -8.98 0.41 -5.90
N VAL A 28 -7.87 0.82 -6.49
CA VAL A 28 -6.52 0.53 -5.99
C VAL A 28 -5.61 1.72 -6.20
N ASP A 29 -4.61 1.86 -5.34
CA ASP A 29 -3.61 2.92 -5.38
C ASP A 29 -2.19 2.35 -5.27
N THR A 30 -1.21 3.16 -5.64
CA THR A 30 0.21 2.83 -5.49
C THR A 30 1.07 4.08 -5.62
N ILE A 31 2.36 3.96 -5.28
CA ILE A 31 3.37 4.98 -5.53
C ILE A 31 4.36 4.56 -6.62
N VAL A 32 4.99 5.55 -7.24
CA VAL A 32 6.10 5.39 -8.16
C VAL A 32 7.40 5.20 -7.37
N MET A 33 8.09 4.11 -7.62
CA MET A 33 9.41 3.83 -7.04
C MET A 33 10.49 4.65 -7.71
N ALA A 34 11.53 5.00 -6.94
CA ALA A 34 12.72 5.69 -7.47
C ALA A 34 13.45 4.85 -8.54
N ASN A 35 13.47 3.53 -8.37
CA ASN A 35 14.12 2.64 -9.33
C ASN A 35 13.23 2.47 -10.58
N LEU A 36 13.75 2.92 -11.72
CA LEU A 36 13.14 2.75 -13.05
C LEU A 36 11.73 3.35 -13.18
N GLY A 37 11.32 4.24 -12.26
CA GLY A 37 9.95 4.77 -12.22
C GLY A 37 8.90 3.67 -12.07
N TYR A 38 9.26 2.54 -11.46
CA TYR A 38 8.41 1.36 -11.43
C TYR A 38 7.16 1.60 -10.58
N PHE A 39 6.02 1.17 -11.10
CA PHE A 39 4.78 1.08 -10.34
C PHE A 39 3.97 -0.13 -10.81
N GLN A 40 3.10 -0.66 -9.96
CA GLN A 40 2.22 -1.77 -10.33
C GLN A 40 0.87 -1.62 -9.65
N LEU A 41 -0.19 -1.92 -10.39
CA LEU A 41 -1.57 -1.93 -9.91
C LEU A 41 -2.20 -3.25 -10.36
N LYS A 42 -3.00 -3.85 -9.50
CA LYS A 42 -3.71 -5.08 -9.83
C LYS A 42 -5.07 -4.75 -10.41
N ALA A 43 -5.41 -5.44 -11.48
CA ALA A 43 -6.69 -5.26 -12.16
C ALA A 43 -7.06 -6.56 -12.88
N ASN A 44 -8.36 -6.82 -12.92
CA ASN A 44 -8.94 -7.89 -13.74
C ASN A 44 -9.15 -7.38 -15.19
N PRO A 45 -9.43 -8.28 -16.16
CA PRO A 45 -9.82 -7.86 -17.50
C PRO A 45 -10.98 -6.87 -17.46
N GLY A 46 -10.89 -5.80 -18.26
CA GLY A 46 -11.84 -4.71 -18.25
C GLY A 46 -11.23 -3.37 -18.64
N VAL A 47 -12.07 -2.33 -18.65
CA VAL A 47 -11.67 -0.94 -18.90
C VAL A 47 -11.41 -0.25 -17.57
N TRP A 48 -10.23 0.30 -17.42
CA TRP A 48 -9.78 0.98 -16.21
C TRP A 48 -9.37 2.42 -16.52
N GLU A 49 -9.52 3.29 -15.52
CA GLU A 49 -9.06 4.67 -15.56
C GLU A 49 -7.94 4.85 -14.54
N LEU A 50 -6.75 5.20 -15.04
CA LEU A 50 -5.59 5.57 -14.24
C LEU A 50 -5.52 7.10 -14.11
N ARG A 51 -5.34 7.59 -12.90
CA ARG A 51 -5.27 9.02 -12.56
C ARG A 51 -4.18 9.28 -11.54
N LEU A 52 -3.68 10.52 -11.49
CA LEU A 52 -2.91 10.96 -10.32
C LEU A 52 -3.84 10.99 -9.11
N ARG A 53 -3.35 10.53 -7.96
CA ARG A 53 -4.11 10.64 -6.71
C ARG A 53 -4.31 12.12 -6.39
N GLN A 54 -5.53 12.48 -5.98
CA GLN A 54 -5.83 13.83 -5.50
C GLN A 54 -4.94 14.17 -4.29
N GLY A 55 -4.59 15.45 -4.17
CA GLY A 55 -3.59 15.96 -3.23
C GLY A 55 -2.25 16.23 -3.90
N LYS A 56 -1.16 16.14 -3.13
CA LYS A 56 0.18 16.60 -3.51
C LYS A 56 0.65 16.13 -4.91
N SER A 57 0.31 14.90 -5.29
CA SER A 57 0.66 14.35 -6.61
C SER A 57 -0.06 15.08 -7.75
N ALA A 58 -1.39 15.21 -7.68
CA ALA A 58 -2.18 15.95 -8.67
C ALA A 58 -2.00 17.47 -8.59
N ASP A 59 -1.58 18.00 -7.44
CA ASP A 59 -1.30 19.43 -7.27
C ASP A 59 -0.02 19.84 -7.98
N ILE A 60 1.03 19.02 -7.88
CA ILE A 60 2.35 19.33 -8.43
C ILE A 60 2.48 18.90 -9.89
N TYR A 61 1.90 17.77 -10.28
CA TYR A 61 2.13 17.15 -11.58
C TYR A 61 0.86 17.08 -12.44
N ASP A 62 1.06 17.12 -13.75
CA ASP A 62 0.11 16.68 -14.76
C ASP A 62 0.68 15.50 -15.55
N VAL A 63 -0.19 14.58 -15.98
CA VAL A 63 0.20 13.52 -16.92
C VAL A 63 0.27 14.14 -18.32
N THR A 64 1.44 14.11 -18.96
CA THR A 64 1.65 14.66 -20.30
C THR A 64 1.39 13.63 -21.39
N SER A 65 1.78 12.38 -21.14
CA SER A 65 1.53 11.27 -22.06
C SER A 65 1.48 9.93 -21.32
N ALA A 66 0.73 8.99 -21.87
CA ALA A 66 0.74 7.61 -21.41
C ALA A 66 0.70 6.68 -22.62
N ASP A 67 1.81 5.97 -22.83
CA ASP A 67 2.06 5.13 -24.00
C ASP A 67 2.00 3.67 -23.58
N GLY A 68 1.21 2.87 -24.30
CA GLY A 68 1.05 1.44 -24.05
C GLY A 68 0.05 0.83 -25.03
N LEU A 69 0.06 -0.50 -25.15
CA LEU A 69 -0.98 -1.22 -25.90
C LEU A 69 -2.36 -0.84 -25.32
N ASN A 70 -3.42 -0.70 -26.12
CA ASN A 70 -4.79 -0.46 -25.65
C ASN A 70 -4.93 0.65 -24.58
N THR A 71 -4.08 1.68 -24.67
CA THR A 71 -4.01 2.80 -23.73
C THR A 71 -4.35 4.07 -24.47
N ILE A 72 -5.29 4.84 -23.94
CA ILE A 72 -5.72 6.13 -24.48
C ILE A 72 -5.62 7.16 -23.37
N HIS A 73 -4.73 8.12 -23.52
CA HIS A 73 -4.62 9.24 -22.61
C HIS A 73 -5.59 10.35 -23.02
N GLY A 74 -6.46 10.79 -22.10
CA GLY A 74 -7.27 12.00 -22.23
C GLY A 74 -6.82 13.07 -21.25
N LYS A 75 -7.47 14.25 -21.24
CA LYS A 75 -7.03 15.42 -20.45
C LYS A 75 -6.77 15.12 -18.96
N ASN A 76 -7.63 14.33 -18.31
CA ASN A 76 -7.58 14.14 -16.85
C ASN A 76 -7.41 12.67 -16.44
N SER A 77 -7.47 11.73 -17.38
CA SER A 77 -7.35 10.30 -17.07
C SER A 77 -6.79 9.52 -18.24
N THR A 78 -6.07 8.46 -17.91
CA THR A 78 -5.56 7.48 -18.87
C THR A 78 -6.47 6.27 -18.83
N ARG A 79 -7.19 6.01 -19.93
CA ARG A 79 -8.02 4.83 -20.09
C ARG A 79 -7.17 3.66 -20.59
N ILE A 80 -7.27 2.53 -19.91
CA ILE A 80 -6.49 1.33 -20.18
C ILE A 80 -7.46 0.16 -20.33
N LEU A 81 -7.41 -0.55 -21.45
CA LEU A 81 -8.17 -1.77 -21.65
C LEU A 81 -7.27 -3.00 -21.43
N ILE A 82 -7.59 -3.76 -20.39
CA ILE A 82 -6.95 -5.04 -20.09
C ILE A 82 -7.76 -6.15 -20.74
N SER A 83 -7.25 -6.70 -21.85
CA SER A 83 -7.90 -7.76 -22.62
C SER A 83 -7.04 -9.03 -22.74
N SER A 84 -5.91 -9.11 -22.02
CA SER A 84 -4.97 -10.24 -22.09
C SER A 84 -4.50 -10.64 -20.70
N LEU A 85 -4.13 -11.92 -20.54
CA LEU A 85 -3.45 -12.45 -19.35
C LEU A 85 -1.97 -12.04 -19.26
N ARG A 86 -1.41 -11.47 -20.34
CA ARG A 86 -0.05 -10.93 -20.32
C ARG A 86 0.00 -9.63 -19.53
N SER A 87 1.14 -9.39 -18.88
CA SER A 87 1.35 -8.12 -18.15
C SER A 87 1.19 -6.94 -19.09
N HIS A 88 0.32 -6.01 -18.71
CA HIS A 88 0.09 -4.78 -19.45
C HIS A 88 1.09 -3.71 -19.00
N VAL A 89 2.02 -3.35 -19.88
CA VAL A 89 3.10 -2.41 -19.56
C VAL A 89 2.82 -1.08 -20.23
N ILE A 90 2.75 -0.03 -19.42
CA ILE A 90 2.58 1.35 -19.86
C ILE A 90 3.79 2.19 -19.44
N LYS A 91 4.13 3.19 -20.24
CA LYS A 91 5.11 4.24 -19.95
C LYS A 91 4.35 5.55 -19.80
N ILE A 92 4.51 6.22 -18.67
CA ILE A 92 3.83 7.46 -18.35
C ILE A 92 4.88 8.56 -18.25
N LYS A 93 4.61 9.69 -18.91
CA LYS A 93 5.34 10.92 -18.70
C LYS A 93 4.50 11.89 -17.91
N VAL A 94 5.10 12.53 -16.93
CA VAL A 94 4.48 13.58 -16.13
C VAL A 94 5.32 14.84 -16.21
N ALA A 95 4.73 16.01 -16.04
CA ALA A 95 5.46 17.25 -15.89
C ALA A 95 4.93 18.03 -14.70
N LYS A 96 5.82 18.74 -14.01
CA LYS A 96 5.40 19.69 -12.98
C LYS A 96 4.58 20.80 -13.62
N LYS A 97 3.56 21.27 -12.92
CA LYS A 97 2.79 22.43 -13.31
C LYS A 97 3.67 23.70 -13.26
N PRO A 98 3.41 24.70 -14.12
CA PRO A 98 4.25 25.90 -14.19
C PRO A 98 4.42 26.65 -12.87
N ASP A 99 3.39 26.63 -12.00
CA ASP A 99 3.36 27.24 -10.69
C ASP A 99 4.01 26.39 -9.58
N LYS A 100 4.35 25.13 -9.87
CA LYS A 100 4.89 24.15 -8.91
C LYS A 100 6.27 23.59 -9.28
N MET A 101 7.01 24.27 -10.16
CA MET A 101 8.33 23.83 -10.62
C MET A 101 9.33 23.54 -9.48
N ASN A 102 9.32 24.38 -8.45
CA ASN A 102 10.19 24.25 -7.27
C ASN A 102 9.60 23.39 -6.15
N ALA A 103 8.37 22.91 -6.29
CA ALA A 103 7.76 22.05 -5.29
C ALA A 103 8.44 20.68 -5.28
N ASP A 104 8.81 20.19 -4.10
CA ASP A 104 9.25 18.82 -3.92
C ASP A 104 8.09 17.96 -3.42
N LEU A 105 7.91 16.82 -4.07
CA LEU A 105 6.88 15.87 -3.70
C LEU A 105 7.18 15.26 -2.32
N LEU A 106 8.45 15.12 -1.97
CA LEU A 106 8.87 14.50 -0.71
C LEU A 106 9.29 15.49 0.37
N SER A 107 9.32 16.81 0.12
CA SER A 107 9.64 17.76 1.17
C SER A 107 8.56 17.79 2.24
N ASP A 108 9.03 17.84 3.47
CA ASP A 108 8.22 18.11 4.65
C ASP A 108 8.06 19.63 4.68
N ASP A 109 6.82 20.14 4.60
CA ASP A 109 6.61 21.56 4.86
C ASP A 109 7.02 21.80 6.33
N GLU A 110 8.05 22.63 6.55
CA GLU A 110 8.78 22.81 7.83
C GLU A 110 7.92 23.25 9.04
N ASP A 111 6.63 23.56 8.83
CA ASP A 111 5.70 23.96 9.90
C ASP A 111 4.83 22.81 10.45
N ASN A 112 5.02 21.57 9.98
CA ASN A 112 4.29 20.43 10.54
C ASN A 112 5.16 19.18 10.61
N SER A 113 5.48 18.76 11.84
CA SER A 113 6.26 17.56 12.16
C SER A 113 5.57 16.30 11.63
N GLY A 114 5.81 15.95 10.36
CA GLY A 114 5.34 14.72 9.74
C GLY A 114 5.35 14.83 8.22
N GLY A 115 6.45 14.43 7.59
CA GLY A 115 6.57 14.28 6.15
C GLY A 115 5.52 13.38 5.52
N ILE A 116 5.34 13.52 4.19
CA ILE A 116 4.52 12.76 3.21
C ILE A 116 3.16 12.24 3.73
N TRP A 117 3.16 11.43 4.78
CA TRP A 117 2.05 11.03 5.64
C TRP A 117 1.06 12.16 5.96
N ASN A 118 1.49 13.39 6.31
CA ASN A 118 0.52 14.46 6.58
C ASN A 118 -0.14 15.03 5.30
N SER A 119 0.58 15.12 4.18
CA SER A 119 -0.01 15.55 2.90
C SER A 119 -0.98 14.53 2.30
N ILE A 120 -0.89 13.26 2.74
CA ILE A 120 -1.88 12.22 2.45
C ILE A 120 -3.17 12.46 3.26
N THR A 121 -3.09 13.07 4.46
CA THR A 121 -4.26 13.30 5.31
C THR A 121 -5.11 14.51 4.91
N SER A 122 -4.51 15.56 4.34
CA SER A 122 -5.23 16.81 4.05
C SER A 122 -6.08 16.74 2.77
N SER A 123 -5.80 15.81 1.86
CA SER A 123 -6.62 15.60 0.66
C SER A 123 -7.86 14.73 0.91
N PHE A 124 -8.06 14.25 2.13
CA PHE A 124 -9.25 13.50 2.56
C PHE A 124 -10.27 14.47 3.19
N GLY A 125 -10.81 15.36 2.36
CA GLY A 125 -11.96 16.18 2.73
C GLY A 125 -13.25 15.35 2.64
N GLY A 126 -13.61 14.70 3.75
CA GLY A 126 -14.93 14.10 3.96
C GLY A 126 -14.94 12.64 4.40
N SER A 127 -15.30 12.41 5.67
CA SER A 127 -15.69 11.14 6.31
C SER A 127 -14.65 10.02 6.52
N SER A 128 -13.85 10.12 7.59
CA SER A 128 -13.47 8.96 8.43
C SER A 128 -12.82 9.41 9.75
N GLU A 129 -13.65 9.92 10.69
CA GLU A 129 -13.22 10.11 12.08
C GLU A 129 -12.84 8.79 12.79
N ASP A 130 -13.09 7.62 12.18
CA ASP A 130 -12.85 6.28 12.77
C ASP A 130 -11.52 5.60 12.38
N GLU A 131 -10.77 6.08 11.38
CA GLU A 131 -9.58 5.34 10.89
C GLU A 131 -8.28 5.66 11.63
N GLY A 132 -8.25 6.76 12.38
CA GLY A 132 -7.13 7.08 13.28
C GLY A 132 -7.06 6.17 14.52
N GLU A 133 -8.14 5.45 14.84
CA GLU A 133 -8.26 4.65 16.05
C GLU A 133 -8.10 3.14 15.80
N THR A 134 -7.99 2.71 14.55
CA THR A 134 -7.88 1.29 14.21
C THR A 134 -6.43 0.80 14.34
N ILE A 135 -6.23 -0.28 15.10
CA ILE A 135 -4.95 -0.97 15.20
C ILE A 135 -4.75 -1.82 13.94
N ASN A 136 -3.77 -1.46 13.12
CA ASN A 136 -3.41 -2.17 11.90
C ASN A 136 -2.27 -3.14 12.17
N ILE A 137 -2.55 -4.44 12.03
CA ILE A 137 -1.57 -5.51 12.33
C ILE A 137 -1.27 -6.30 11.06
N PHE A 138 -0.01 -6.31 10.65
CA PHE A 138 0.47 -7.14 9.56
C PHE A 138 1.11 -8.43 10.08
N SER A 139 0.74 -9.55 9.49
CA SER A 139 1.39 -10.83 9.80
C SER A 139 1.48 -11.72 8.57
N VAL A 140 2.38 -12.70 8.65
CA VAL A 140 2.59 -13.71 7.61
C VAL A 140 2.76 -15.07 8.26
N ALA A 141 2.04 -16.06 7.74
CA ALA A 141 2.22 -17.46 8.06
C ALA A 141 2.43 -18.24 6.77
N SER A 142 3.22 -19.32 6.86
CA SER A 142 3.37 -20.29 5.77
C SER A 142 3.37 -21.70 6.35
N GLY A 143 2.32 -22.44 6.06
CA GLY A 143 2.13 -23.82 6.51
C GLY A 143 1.18 -23.92 7.72
N HIS A 144 0.51 -25.07 7.84
CA HIS A 144 -0.60 -25.26 8.76
C HIS A 144 -0.27 -25.04 10.24
N LEU A 145 0.96 -25.37 10.66
CA LEU A 145 1.41 -25.10 12.03
C LEU A 145 1.42 -23.59 12.32
N TYR A 146 2.07 -22.81 11.47
CA TYR A 146 2.13 -21.34 11.62
C TYR A 146 0.76 -20.69 11.43
N GLU A 147 -0.09 -21.22 10.55
CA GLU A 147 -1.48 -20.75 10.42
C GLU A 147 -2.28 -20.99 11.70
N ARG A 148 -2.08 -22.14 12.37
CA ARG A 148 -2.68 -22.41 13.67
C ARG A 148 -2.17 -21.44 14.74
N LEU A 149 -0.86 -21.19 14.79
CA LEU A 149 -0.28 -20.21 15.70
C LEU A 149 -0.80 -18.79 15.42
N LEU A 150 -0.93 -18.43 14.14
CA LEU A 150 -1.47 -17.14 13.72
C LEU A 150 -2.89 -16.91 14.25
N ARG A 151 -3.75 -17.94 14.27
CA ARG A 151 -5.08 -17.85 14.89
C ARG A 151 -4.98 -17.54 16.38
N ILE A 152 -4.03 -18.17 17.09
CA ILE A 152 -3.80 -17.92 18.51
C ILE A 152 -3.32 -16.49 18.72
N MET A 153 -2.38 -16.01 17.89
CA MET A 153 -1.90 -14.62 17.91
C MET A 153 -3.09 -13.65 17.76
N MET A 154 -3.92 -13.84 16.74
CA MET A 154 -5.10 -12.99 16.50
C MET A 154 -6.05 -12.98 17.70
N VAL A 155 -6.42 -14.16 18.22
CA VAL A 155 -7.32 -14.26 19.38
C VAL A 155 -6.69 -13.64 20.63
N SER A 156 -5.38 -13.81 20.83
CA SER A 156 -4.68 -13.20 21.96
C SER A 156 -4.72 -11.68 21.88
N THR A 157 -4.53 -11.09 20.70
CA THR A 157 -4.70 -9.64 20.48
C THR A 157 -6.12 -9.19 20.80
N MET A 158 -7.13 -9.84 20.21
CA MET A 158 -8.54 -9.44 20.40
C MET A 158 -9.01 -9.54 21.86
N LYS A 159 -8.38 -10.38 22.68
CA LYS A 159 -8.67 -10.48 24.12
C LYS A 159 -8.11 -9.34 24.96
N HIS A 160 -7.06 -8.65 24.47
CA HIS A 160 -6.32 -7.65 25.24
C HIS A 160 -6.46 -6.22 24.68
N THR A 161 -7.36 -5.99 23.71
CA THR A 161 -7.67 -4.64 23.23
C THR A 161 -9.17 -4.45 23.10
N LYS A 162 -9.62 -3.21 23.35
CA LYS A 162 -10.99 -2.76 23.07
C LYS A 162 -11.09 -1.96 21.77
N SER A 163 -9.94 -1.60 21.20
CA SER A 163 -9.89 -0.77 20.01
C SER A 163 -10.21 -1.60 18.76
N PRO A 164 -10.77 -0.99 17.70
CA PRO A 164 -10.97 -1.69 16.43
C PRO A 164 -9.64 -2.23 15.90
N VAL A 165 -9.61 -3.49 15.47
CA VAL A 165 -8.41 -4.14 14.90
C VAL A 165 -8.67 -4.50 13.44
N LYS A 166 -7.69 -4.19 12.58
CA LYS A 166 -7.63 -4.67 11.20
C LYS A 166 -6.37 -5.50 10.97
N PHE A 167 -6.55 -6.78 10.62
CA PHE A 167 -5.45 -7.67 10.28
C PHE A 167 -5.15 -7.67 8.79
N TRP A 168 -3.88 -7.61 8.43
CA TRP A 168 -3.37 -7.61 7.07
C TRP A 168 -2.52 -8.85 6.86
N PHE A 169 -2.78 -9.61 5.79
CA PHE A 169 -2.05 -10.83 5.50
C PHE A 169 -1.54 -10.90 4.07
N LEU A 170 -0.37 -11.51 3.86
CA LEU A 170 0.10 -11.85 2.51
C LEU A 170 -0.69 -13.02 1.93
N LYS A 171 -1.58 -12.71 0.99
CA LYS A 171 -2.49 -13.68 0.34
C LYS A 171 -1.79 -14.95 -0.16
N ASN A 172 -0.62 -14.80 -0.77
CA ASN A 172 0.09 -15.89 -1.46
C ASN A 172 0.66 -16.97 -0.55
N TYR A 173 0.76 -16.73 0.76
CA TYR A 173 1.41 -17.63 1.70
C TYR A 173 0.45 -18.38 2.61
N LEU A 174 -0.81 -17.96 2.64
CA LEU A 174 -1.89 -18.60 3.38
C LEU A 174 -2.51 -19.75 2.58
N SER A 175 -2.92 -20.80 3.28
CA SER A 175 -3.69 -21.90 2.72
C SER A 175 -5.14 -21.48 2.45
N PRO A 176 -5.81 -22.10 1.44
CA PRO A 176 -7.23 -21.89 1.19
C PRO A 176 -8.09 -22.15 2.43
N GLN A 177 -7.76 -23.19 3.20
CA GLN A 177 -8.48 -23.53 4.43
C GLN A 177 -8.41 -22.40 5.46
N PHE A 178 -7.28 -21.72 5.58
CA PHE A 178 -7.17 -20.56 6.46
C PHE A 178 -7.98 -19.37 5.91
N THR A 179 -7.86 -19.07 4.61
CA THR A 179 -8.58 -17.94 4.00
C THR A 179 -10.10 -18.11 4.06
N ASP A 180 -10.60 -19.32 3.89
CA ASP A 180 -12.03 -19.63 3.94
C ASP A 180 -12.60 -19.54 5.37
N PHE A 181 -11.73 -19.70 6.38
CA PHE A 181 -12.10 -19.61 7.79
C PHE A 181 -12.03 -18.18 8.36
N LEU A 182 -11.25 -17.29 7.74
CA LEU A 182 -11.10 -15.88 8.19
C LEU A 182 -12.44 -15.13 8.34
N PRO A 183 -13.43 -15.23 7.42
CA PRO A 183 -14.73 -14.57 7.61
C PRO A 183 -15.45 -15.01 8.89
N GLN A 184 -15.37 -16.29 9.25
CA GLN A 184 -16.00 -16.82 10.46
C GLN A 184 -15.32 -16.27 11.71
N MET A 185 -13.99 -16.26 11.74
CA MET A 185 -13.22 -15.66 12.84
C MET A 185 -13.48 -14.15 12.97
N SER A 186 -13.53 -13.43 11.85
CA SER A 186 -13.77 -11.99 11.81
C SER A 186 -15.14 -11.66 12.42
N LYS A 187 -16.17 -12.46 12.10
CA LYS A 187 -17.51 -12.31 12.69
C LYS A 187 -17.55 -12.65 14.19
N GLU A 188 -16.86 -13.72 14.60
CA GLU A 188 -16.83 -14.17 16.00
C GLU A 188 -16.09 -13.20 16.93
N TYR A 189 -14.92 -12.72 16.49
CA TYR A 189 -14.05 -11.87 17.31
C TYR A 189 -14.14 -10.38 16.99
N GLY A 190 -14.93 -9.98 15.99
CA GLY A 190 -15.22 -8.58 15.69
C GLY A 190 -14.06 -7.78 15.06
N PHE A 191 -13.09 -8.43 14.41
CA PHE A 191 -12.00 -7.73 13.70
C PHE A 191 -12.29 -7.59 12.21
N LYS A 192 -11.69 -6.60 11.55
CA LYS A 192 -11.63 -6.49 10.08
C LYS A 192 -10.37 -7.17 9.57
N TYR A 193 -10.36 -7.62 8.31
CA TYR A 193 -9.14 -8.14 7.71
C TYR A 193 -9.06 -7.84 6.22
N GLU A 194 -7.83 -7.85 5.69
CA GLU A 194 -7.59 -7.69 4.26
C GLU A 194 -6.39 -8.52 3.80
N LEU A 195 -6.51 -9.07 2.59
CA LEU A 195 -5.48 -9.90 1.97
C LEU A 195 -4.70 -9.07 0.96
N VAL A 196 -3.52 -8.61 1.39
CA VAL A 196 -2.60 -7.85 0.56
C VAL A 196 -1.67 -8.75 -0.23
N GLN A 197 -1.18 -8.23 -1.35
CA GLN A 197 -0.16 -8.92 -2.13
C GLN A 197 0.51 -7.89 -3.03
N TYR A 198 1.81 -8.04 -3.22
CA TYR A 198 2.57 -7.31 -4.22
C TYR A 198 3.36 -8.34 -5.02
N LYS A 199 3.52 -8.15 -6.32
CA LYS A 199 4.37 -9.04 -7.13
C LYS A 199 5.79 -8.51 -7.10
N TRP A 200 6.76 -9.39 -6.80
CA TRP A 200 8.18 -9.08 -6.84
C TRP A 200 8.57 -8.45 -8.20
N PRO A 201 9.11 -7.22 -8.22
CA PRO A 201 9.46 -6.55 -9.46
C PRO A 201 10.53 -7.33 -10.23
N ARG A 202 10.42 -7.39 -11.56
CA ARG A 202 11.35 -8.18 -12.40
C ARG A 202 12.79 -7.69 -12.36
N TRP A 203 12.99 -6.41 -12.10
CA TRP A 203 14.31 -5.78 -12.01
C TRP A 203 14.99 -6.01 -10.65
N LEU A 204 14.22 -6.39 -9.62
CA LEU A 204 14.75 -6.63 -8.28
C LEU A 204 15.23 -8.09 -8.19
N HIS A 205 16.42 -8.29 -7.63
CA HIS A 205 17.01 -9.62 -7.50
C HIS A 205 16.07 -10.58 -6.75
N GLN A 206 15.72 -11.69 -7.38
CA GLN A 206 14.75 -12.65 -6.83
C GLN A 206 15.43 -13.63 -5.88
N GLN A 207 14.69 -14.05 -4.86
CA GLN A 207 15.09 -15.14 -3.98
C GLN A 207 14.40 -16.44 -4.45
N THR A 208 15.12 -17.55 -4.36
CA THR A 208 14.60 -18.88 -4.72
C THR A 208 13.93 -19.58 -3.54
N GLU A 209 14.48 -19.41 -2.34
CA GLU A 209 13.97 -20.01 -1.12
C GLU A 209 12.73 -19.28 -0.59
N LYS A 210 11.64 -20.02 -0.36
CA LYS A 210 10.35 -19.46 0.10
C LYS A 210 10.49 -18.60 1.36
N GLN A 211 11.31 -19.03 2.33
CA GLN A 211 11.54 -18.30 3.58
C GLN A 211 12.19 -16.93 3.32
N ARG A 212 13.22 -16.88 2.48
CA ARG A 212 13.89 -15.61 2.09
C ARG A 212 12.97 -14.67 1.34
N ILE A 213 12.09 -15.21 0.49
CA ILE A 213 11.07 -14.40 -0.18
C ILE A 213 10.13 -13.78 0.87
N ILE A 214 9.66 -14.57 1.85
CA ILE A 214 8.80 -14.07 2.95
C ILE A 214 9.51 -12.96 3.73
N TRP A 215 10.78 -13.14 4.09
CA TRP A 215 11.57 -12.09 4.76
C TRP A 215 11.67 -10.82 3.93
N GLY A 216 11.88 -10.95 2.61
CA GLY A 216 11.85 -9.82 1.69
C GLY A 216 10.52 -9.05 1.76
N TYR A 217 9.38 -9.74 1.78
CA TYR A 217 8.07 -9.07 1.91
C TYR A 217 7.84 -8.39 3.26
N LYS A 218 8.52 -8.82 4.32
CA LYS A 218 8.42 -8.15 5.63
C LYS A 218 9.09 -6.77 5.67
N ILE A 219 9.97 -6.45 4.70
CA ILE A 219 10.77 -5.21 4.75
C ILE A 219 10.80 -4.41 3.44
N LEU A 220 10.88 -5.06 2.28
CA LEU A 220 11.19 -4.38 1.00
C LEU A 220 10.02 -3.62 0.38
N PHE A 221 8.77 -3.94 0.76
CA PHE A 221 7.58 -3.46 0.06
C PHE A 221 6.58 -2.77 0.99
N LEU A 222 6.98 -2.37 2.20
CA LEU A 222 6.07 -1.81 3.20
C LEU A 222 5.35 -0.54 2.71
N ASP A 223 5.97 0.21 1.80
CA ASP A 223 5.48 1.43 1.17
C ASP A 223 4.42 1.21 0.06
N VAL A 224 4.39 0.01 -0.55
CA VAL A 224 3.53 -0.32 -1.69
C VAL A 224 2.62 -1.53 -1.47
N LEU A 225 2.77 -2.22 -0.34
CA LEU A 225 2.00 -3.41 -0.02
C LEU A 225 0.62 -3.06 0.53
N PHE A 226 0.50 -1.94 1.23
CA PHE A 226 -0.74 -1.45 1.85
C PHE A 226 -1.31 -0.29 1.04
N PRO A 227 -2.64 -0.08 1.07
CA PRO A 227 -3.24 1.11 0.52
C PRO A 227 -2.71 2.37 1.21
N LEU A 228 -2.72 3.50 0.50
CA LEU A 228 -2.04 4.71 0.97
C LEU A 228 -2.75 5.41 2.14
N ASP A 229 -3.96 5.00 2.51
CA ASP A 229 -4.70 5.48 3.68
C ASP A 229 -4.19 4.88 5.01
N VAL A 230 -3.44 3.77 4.96
CA VAL A 230 -2.89 3.10 6.15
C VAL A 230 -1.67 3.86 6.69
N LYS A 231 -1.87 4.62 7.76
CA LYS A 231 -0.83 5.51 8.33
C LYS A 231 0.31 4.80 9.05
N LYS A 232 0.01 3.74 9.79
CA LYS A 232 0.97 3.01 10.63
C LYS A 232 0.54 1.56 10.70
N ILE A 233 1.51 0.65 10.67
CA ILE A 233 1.26 -0.78 10.77
C ILE A 233 2.23 -1.43 11.75
N ILE A 234 1.72 -2.38 12.53
CA ILE A 234 2.51 -3.16 13.47
C ILE A 234 2.71 -4.55 12.87
N PHE A 235 3.96 -4.96 12.72
CA PHE A 235 4.26 -6.34 12.37
C PHE A 235 4.27 -7.22 13.62
N VAL A 236 3.51 -8.33 13.59
CA VAL A 236 3.51 -9.34 14.66
C VAL A 236 3.74 -10.71 14.05
N ASP A 237 4.76 -11.43 14.51
CA ASP A 237 5.03 -12.79 14.05
C ASP A 237 3.92 -13.77 14.44
N ALA A 238 3.70 -14.79 13.61
CA ALA A 238 2.58 -15.70 13.74
C ALA A 238 2.62 -16.56 15.02
N ASP A 239 3.80 -16.77 15.61
CA ASP A 239 4.03 -17.53 16.84
C ASP A 239 4.01 -16.67 18.11
N ALA A 240 3.78 -15.36 18.00
CA ALA A 240 3.66 -14.46 19.13
C ALA A 240 2.34 -14.65 19.91
N ILE A 241 2.39 -14.39 21.21
CA ILE A 241 1.22 -14.28 22.08
C ILE A 241 1.18 -12.86 22.65
N VAL A 242 0.11 -12.14 22.35
CA VAL A 242 -0.09 -10.76 22.78
C VAL A 242 -0.85 -10.75 24.11
N ARG A 243 -0.28 -10.08 25.12
CA ARG A 243 -0.87 -9.92 26.47
C ARG A 243 -1.08 -8.46 26.89
N ALA A 244 -0.72 -7.52 26.03
CA ALA A 244 -0.84 -6.08 26.25
C ALA A 244 -1.71 -5.46 25.14
N ASP A 245 -2.22 -4.25 25.36
CA ASP A 245 -2.98 -3.53 24.34
C ASP A 245 -2.02 -2.93 23.30
N LEU A 246 -2.09 -3.40 22.06
CA LEU A 246 -1.24 -2.92 20.98
C LEU A 246 -1.54 -1.47 20.57
N LYS A 247 -2.61 -0.85 21.11
CA LYS A 247 -2.85 0.59 20.94
C LYS A 247 -1.65 1.42 21.41
N GLU A 248 -0.97 0.99 22.48
CA GLU A 248 0.22 1.66 23.01
C GLU A 248 1.33 1.79 21.95
N LEU A 249 1.51 0.78 21.09
CA LEU A 249 2.48 0.81 20.00
C LEU A 249 2.02 1.69 18.83
N MET A 250 0.72 1.78 18.59
CA MET A 250 0.18 2.70 17.58
C MET A 250 0.38 4.15 17.99
N GLU A 251 0.26 4.47 19.28
CA GLU A 251 0.43 5.82 19.83
C GLU A 251 1.90 6.17 20.14
N LEU A 252 2.79 5.18 20.15
CA LEU A 252 4.21 5.39 20.41
C LEU A 252 4.81 6.45 19.45
N ASN A 253 5.42 7.47 20.05
CA ASN A 253 6.15 8.50 19.32
C ASN A 253 7.51 7.95 18.85
N LEU A 254 7.73 7.98 17.53
CA LEU A 254 8.95 7.47 16.91
C LEU A 254 10.04 8.56 16.75
N ASN A 255 9.80 9.79 17.24
CA ASN A 255 10.74 10.91 17.17
C ASN A 255 11.25 11.18 15.74
N GLY A 256 10.35 11.11 14.75
CA GLY A 256 10.67 11.30 13.34
C GLY A 256 11.25 10.06 12.63
N ALA A 257 11.48 8.95 13.33
CA ALA A 257 11.90 7.71 12.69
C ALA A 257 10.74 7.04 11.91
N PRO A 258 11.01 6.47 10.73
CA PRO A 258 9.97 5.83 9.91
C PRO A 258 9.51 4.46 10.44
N TYR A 259 10.31 3.81 11.29
CA TYR A 259 10.00 2.52 11.90
C TYR A 259 10.75 2.34 13.23
N ALA A 260 10.30 1.40 14.06
CA ALA A 260 10.93 1.02 15.32
C ALA A 260 10.98 -0.50 15.49
N TYR A 261 11.94 -0.97 16.29
CA TYR A 261 12.16 -2.37 16.63
C TYR A 261 12.39 -2.51 18.13
N THR A 262 12.08 -3.68 18.68
CA THR A 262 12.49 -4.05 20.03
C THR A 262 13.95 -4.51 20.02
N PRO A 263 14.81 -4.00 20.93
CA PRO A 263 16.18 -4.46 21.06
C PRO A 263 16.24 -5.93 21.55
N PHE A 264 17.42 -6.54 21.41
CA PHE A 264 17.72 -7.88 21.93
C PHE A 264 18.01 -7.87 23.43
#